data_AF-A0AAW1RW19-F1
#
_entry.id   AF-A0AAW1RW19-F1
#
_cell.length_a   1.000
_cell.length_b   1.000
_cell.length_c   1.000
_cell.angle_alpha   90.00
_cell.angle_beta   90.00
_cell.angle_gamma   90.00
#
_symmetry.space_group_name_H-M   'P 1'
#
loop_
_entity.id
_entity.type
_entity.pdbx_description
1 polymer ?
#
loop_
_entity_poly.entity_id
_entity_poly.type
_entity_poly.pdbx_seq_one_letter_code
_entity_poly.pdbx_strand_id
1 'polypeptide(L)'
;MLAEPEAMPSPRTAAKRARAEEDSRLVQQPLSFEIGERPGRQAGHGGGASWVHVMGHSVTAVVGVGILGLPYAFSCLGWAGGLVVLAVATVASLYTSYLLAAMHEDKDGRRHNRYEELGKAVLGEKWGFWAVATTQFVLLVGLMVTYMVTAGQSLQAASNPDCNDHTMQAAGDAGSIAAAGEPDAGTVGCRSHLAAWIAVFAVVQLGLSQIPKFENLWWISLLGATMSACYATIAFAASVLHEEPDTGVSYDIRPGSTADQAFGALNALGTIMFAFGGHAILLEIQATLPSPPSTLRPMMFGLLTAYGVIIVAYFPVACAGYARFGNSVNPDVLLSVSHPAWLIKMANIMVCVHIGAAYQVFAQPVFKILEDWVKQKFGRAADKLIAMRVILRSSAVVITALVAMVLPFFSDLMGLIGAVAFTPITFVLPPLFWLKVKQPSGAERMLLFAIITFFGLAGAFAAIGATRQLAIHASEYSWFI
;
A
#
# COMPACT_ATOMS: atom_id res chain seq x y z
N MET A 1 -72.28 9.60 -8.88
CA MET A 1 -70.82 9.73 -8.63
C MET A 1 -70.11 9.42 -9.94
N LEU A 2 -69.72 10.46 -10.68
CA LEU A 2 -68.88 10.31 -11.89
C LEU A 2 -67.44 10.56 -11.46
N ALA A 3 -66.58 9.56 -11.62
CA ALA A 3 -65.17 9.63 -11.30
C ALA A 3 -64.44 10.48 -12.35
N GLU A 4 -63.60 11.42 -11.91
CA GLU A 4 -62.73 12.20 -12.79
C GLU A 4 -61.66 11.31 -13.45
N PRO A 5 -61.27 11.59 -14.70
CA PRO A 5 -60.23 10.85 -15.39
C PRO A 5 -58.84 11.23 -14.86
N GLU A 6 -58.08 10.21 -14.46
CA GLU A 6 -56.71 10.33 -13.98
C GLU A 6 -55.80 10.89 -15.10
N ALA A 7 -55.14 12.03 -14.83
CA ALA A 7 -54.31 12.70 -15.82
C ALA A 7 -53.05 11.89 -16.16
N MET A 8 -52.86 11.57 -17.45
CA MET A 8 -51.68 10.84 -17.92
C MET A 8 -50.39 11.65 -17.68
N PRO A 9 -49.34 11.03 -17.09
CA PRO A 9 -48.08 11.72 -16.82
C PRO A 9 -47.36 12.12 -18.11
N SER A 10 -46.68 13.28 -18.08
CA SER A 10 -45.95 13.80 -19.24
C SER A 10 -44.85 12.83 -19.71
N PRO A 11 -44.51 12.79 -21.02
CA PRO A 11 -43.51 11.87 -21.58
C PRO A 11 -42.12 11.98 -20.91
N ARG A 12 -41.75 13.18 -20.45
CA ARG A 12 -40.50 13.44 -19.73
C ARG A 12 -40.49 12.82 -18.33
N THR A 13 -41.63 12.83 -17.65
CA THR A 13 -41.78 12.22 -16.32
C THR A 13 -41.81 10.70 -16.42
N ALA A 14 -42.48 10.17 -17.44
CA ALA A 14 -42.49 8.74 -17.74
C ALA A 14 -41.08 8.21 -18.10
N ALA A 15 -40.31 8.94 -18.93
CA ALA A 15 -38.94 8.57 -19.27
C ALA A 15 -37.98 8.62 -18.07
N LYS A 16 -38.11 9.61 -17.18
CA LYS A 16 -37.32 9.66 -15.93
C LYS A 16 -37.67 8.51 -15.00
N ARG A 17 -38.95 8.14 -14.90
CA ARG A 17 -39.43 7.06 -14.05
C ARG A 17 -38.99 5.70 -14.59
N ALA A 18 -39.09 5.49 -15.90
CA ALA A 18 -38.60 4.29 -16.58
C ALA A 18 -37.09 4.12 -16.41
N ARG A 19 -36.30 5.21 -16.53
CA ARG A 19 -34.85 5.16 -16.32
C ARG A 19 -34.48 4.91 -14.85
N ALA A 20 -35.23 5.46 -13.91
CA ALA A 20 -35.05 5.18 -12.48
C ALA A 20 -35.46 3.74 -12.10
N GLU A 21 -36.49 3.19 -12.75
CA GLU A 21 -36.88 1.78 -12.60
C GLU A 21 -35.88 0.83 -13.26
N GLU A 22 -35.29 1.21 -14.39
CA GLU A 22 -34.21 0.45 -15.05
C GLU A 22 -32.94 0.46 -14.21
N ASP A 23 -32.49 1.62 -13.71
CA ASP A 23 -31.38 1.73 -12.75
C ASP A 23 -31.66 0.93 -11.47
N SER A 24 -32.90 0.98 -10.94
CA SER A 24 -33.29 0.20 -9.77
C SER A 24 -33.32 -1.31 -10.04
N ARG A 25 -33.70 -1.75 -11.25
CA ARG A 25 -33.69 -3.16 -11.65
C ARG A 25 -32.28 -3.69 -11.89
N LEU A 26 -31.39 -2.87 -12.46
CA LEU A 26 -29.98 -3.21 -12.64
C LEU A 26 -29.26 -3.34 -11.29
N VAL A 27 -29.62 -2.51 -10.30
CA VAL A 27 -29.10 -2.59 -8.92
C VAL A 27 -29.68 -3.79 -8.14
N GLN A 28 -30.88 -4.26 -8.50
CA GLN A 28 -31.58 -5.34 -7.79
C GLN A 28 -31.35 -6.74 -8.37
N GLN A 29 -30.72 -6.88 -9.54
CA GLN A 29 -30.36 -8.21 -10.02
C GLN A 29 -29.20 -8.77 -9.18
N PRO A 30 -29.39 -9.88 -8.45
CA PRO A 30 -28.28 -10.54 -7.78
C PRO A 30 -27.28 -11.02 -8.85
N LEU A 31 -26.02 -10.61 -8.71
CA LEU A 31 -24.90 -11.13 -9.50
C LEU A 31 -24.61 -12.57 -9.01
N SER A 32 -25.32 -13.55 -9.57
CA SER A 32 -24.93 -14.95 -9.46
C SER A 32 -23.85 -15.26 -10.49
N PHE A 33 -22.73 -15.87 -10.08
CA PHE A 33 -21.62 -16.23 -10.99
C PHE A 33 -21.42 -17.74 -11.06
N GLU A 34 -22.47 -18.46 -11.40
CA GLU A 34 -22.29 -19.82 -11.86
C GLU A 34 -21.59 -19.78 -13.22
N ILE A 35 -20.41 -20.42 -13.28
CA ILE A 35 -19.57 -20.48 -14.49
C ILE A 35 -20.21 -21.51 -15.42
N GLY A 36 -21.12 -21.04 -16.28
CA GLY A 36 -21.59 -21.79 -17.45
C GLY A 36 -20.85 -21.32 -18.69
N GLU A 37 -20.18 -22.22 -19.40
CA GLU A 37 -19.63 -21.92 -20.73
C GLU A 37 -20.78 -21.51 -21.66
N ARG A 38 -20.84 -20.24 -22.04
CA ARG A 38 -21.66 -19.75 -23.16
C ARG A 38 -20.78 -19.02 -24.19
N PRO A 39 -20.84 -19.41 -25.48
CA PRO A 39 -20.13 -18.69 -26.52
C PRO A 39 -20.94 -17.45 -26.93
N GLY A 40 -20.50 -16.26 -26.51
CA GLY A 40 -21.23 -15.00 -26.71
C GLY A 40 -20.38 -13.74 -26.53
N ARG A 41 -19.47 -13.53 -27.47
CA ARG A 41 -18.63 -12.35 -27.81
C ARG A 41 -18.95 -10.99 -27.13
N GLN A 42 -18.02 -10.52 -26.29
CA GLN A 42 -17.45 -9.15 -26.37
C GLN A 42 -15.93 -9.27 -26.41
N ALA A 43 -15.33 -8.83 -27.51
CA ALA A 43 -13.87 -8.80 -27.66
C ALA A 43 -13.30 -7.62 -26.86
N GLY A 44 -13.10 -7.83 -25.56
CA GLY A 44 -12.17 -7.00 -24.79
C GLY A 44 -10.77 -7.24 -25.33
N HIS A 45 -10.07 -6.18 -25.74
CA HIS A 45 -8.65 -6.25 -26.10
C HIS A 45 -7.84 -6.64 -24.85
N GLY A 46 -7.72 -7.95 -24.58
CA GLY A 46 -6.87 -8.50 -23.52
C GLY A 46 -5.41 -8.50 -23.96
N GLY A 47 -4.53 -7.94 -23.15
CA GLY A 47 -3.09 -7.90 -23.39
C GLY A 47 -2.45 -9.29 -23.40
N GLY A 48 -1.25 -9.41 -23.98
CA GLY A 48 -0.48 -10.65 -24.06
C GLY A 48 0.23 -11.04 -22.75
N ALA A 49 -0.28 -10.64 -21.58
CA ALA A 49 0.39 -10.86 -20.30
C ALA A 49 0.22 -12.32 -19.81
N SER A 50 1.30 -12.90 -19.31
CA SER A 50 1.33 -14.24 -18.70
C SER A 50 1.18 -14.19 -17.17
N TRP A 51 0.99 -15.35 -16.52
CA TRP A 51 0.93 -15.45 -15.05
C TRP A 51 2.20 -14.92 -14.35
N VAL A 52 3.36 -14.95 -15.01
CA VAL A 52 4.61 -14.37 -14.50
C VAL A 52 4.49 -12.85 -14.37
N HIS A 53 3.76 -12.20 -15.29
CA HIS A 53 3.51 -10.76 -15.23
C HIS A 53 2.63 -10.42 -14.01
N VAL A 54 1.60 -11.23 -13.76
CA VAL A 54 0.73 -11.12 -12.58
C VAL A 54 1.55 -11.29 -11.30
N MET A 55 2.38 -12.32 -11.24
CA MET A 55 3.27 -12.58 -10.09
C MET A 55 4.20 -11.38 -9.84
N GLY A 56 4.92 -10.89 -10.87
CA GLY A 56 5.85 -9.76 -10.71
C GLY A 56 5.16 -8.48 -10.26
N HIS A 57 3.98 -8.16 -10.80
CA HIS A 57 3.21 -6.99 -10.37
C HIS A 57 2.67 -7.16 -8.95
N SER A 58 2.16 -8.35 -8.62
CA SER A 58 1.64 -8.65 -7.28
C SER A 58 2.75 -8.61 -6.24
N VAL A 59 3.92 -9.18 -6.52
CA VAL A 59 5.10 -9.10 -5.63
C VAL A 59 5.56 -7.66 -5.49
N THR A 60 5.66 -6.87 -6.57
CA THR A 60 6.05 -5.45 -6.47
C THR A 60 5.05 -4.62 -5.67
N ALA A 61 3.77 -4.92 -5.81
CA ALA A 61 2.69 -4.19 -5.14
C ALA A 61 2.52 -4.60 -3.68
N VAL A 62 2.80 -5.86 -3.35
CA VAL A 62 2.64 -6.39 -1.99
C VAL A 62 3.98 -6.39 -1.26
N VAL A 63 4.99 -7.10 -1.76
CA VAL A 63 6.37 -7.14 -1.22
C VAL A 63 7.06 -5.82 -1.55
N GLY A 64 6.72 -4.80 -0.77
CA GLY A 64 7.36 -3.50 -0.81
C GLY A 64 7.86 -3.07 0.55
N VAL A 65 7.82 -1.76 0.78
CA VAL A 65 8.35 -1.09 1.97
C VAL A 65 7.78 -1.63 3.29
N GLY A 66 6.56 -2.17 3.29
CA GLY A 66 5.91 -2.66 4.51
C GLY A 66 6.69 -3.75 5.25
N ILE A 67 7.52 -4.54 4.56
CA ILE A 67 8.36 -5.57 5.19
C ILE A 67 9.40 -4.98 6.15
N LEU A 68 9.91 -3.77 5.85
CA LEU A 68 10.96 -3.11 6.62
C LEU A 68 10.48 -2.71 8.02
N GLY A 69 9.17 -2.47 8.16
CA GLY A 69 8.52 -2.12 9.42
C GLY A 69 8.00 -3.29 10.26
N LEU A 70 8.01 -4.52 9.74
CA LEU A 70 7.44 -5.66 10.46
C LEU A 70 8.17 -5.98 11.78
N PRO A 71 9.52 -5.97 11.85
CA PRO A 71 10.24 -6.14 13.12
C PRO A 71 9.85 -5.08 14.15
N TYR A 72 9.71 -3.82 13.72
CA TYR A 72 9.25 -2.74 14.59
C TYR A 72 7.83 -2.96 15.11
N ALA A 73 6.91 -3.41 14.26
CA ALA A 73 5.57 -3.78 14.70
C ALA A 73 5.58 -4.91 15.75
N PHE A 74 6.48 -5.90 15.61
CA PHE A 74 6.67 -6.95 16.61
C PHE A 74 7.20 -6.41 17.93
N SER A 75 8.07 -5.40 17.91
CA SER A 75 8.54 -4.75 19.14
C SER A 75 7.45 -4.01 19.92
N CYS A 76 6.37 -3.62 19.24
CA CYS A 76 5.21 -2.97 19.87
C CYS A 76 4.14 -3.98 20.32
N LEU A 77 3.99 -5.11 19.61
CA LEU A 77 2.96 -6.13 19.86
C LEU A 77 3.46 -7.32 20.69
N GLY A 78 4.78 -7.47 20.82
CA GLY A 78 5.43 -8.69 21.29
C GLY A 78 5.36 -9.85 20.28
N TRP A 79 6.05 -10.94 20.62
CA TRP A 79 6.14 -12.13 19.76
C TRP A 79 4.79 -12.72 19.38
N ALA A 80 3.94 -13.00 20.37
CA ALA A 80 2.65 -13.64 20.15
C ALA A 80 1.72 -12.72 19.33
N GLY A 81 1.62 -11.44 19.72
CA GLY A 81 0.79 -10.46 19.01
C GLY A 81 1.23 -10.27 17.57
N GLY A 82 2.53 -10.04 17.35
CA GLY A 82 3.11 -9.88 16.02
C GLY A 82 2.86 -11.08 15.10
N LEU A 83 3.18 -12.30 15.56
CA LEU A 83 2.99 -13.52 14.78
C LEU A 83 1.52 -13.78 14.45
N VAL A 84 0.62 -13.65 15.44
CA VAL A 84 -0.82 -13.90 15.24
C VAL A 84 -1.40 -12.89 14.26
N VAL A 85 -1.13 -11.60 14.45
CA VAL A 85 -1.69 -10.55 13.57
C VAL A 85 -1.12 -10.69 12.15
N LEU A 86 0.18 -10.95 11.98
CA LEU A 86 0.79 -11.17 10.67
C LEU A 86 0.22 -12.41 9.96
N ALA A 87 0.02 -13.51 10.67
CA ALA A 87 -0.57 -14.74 10.12
C ALA A 87 -2.03 -14.56 9.72
N VAL A 88 -2.84 -13.96 10.59
CA VAL A 88 -4.26 -13.69 10.31
C VAL A 88 -4.39 -12.71 9.15
N ALA A 89 -3.58 -11.66 9.11
CA ALA A 89 -3.53 -10.72 7.98
C ALA A 89 -3.13 -11.40 6.68
N THR A 90 -2.13 -12.28 6.69
CA THR A 90 -1.70 -13.02 5.49
C THR A 90 -2.82 -13.88 4.92
N VAL A 91 -3.45 -14.70 5.77
CA VAL A 91 -4.53 -15.61 5.35
C VAL A 91 -5.76 -14.83 4.88
N ALA A 92 -6.18 -13.80 5.61
CA ALA A 92 -7.31 -12.97 5.24
C ALA A 92 -7.05 -12.18 3.95
N SER A 93 -5.82 -11.67 3.76
CA SER A 93 -5.42 -10.95 2.56
C SER A 93 -5.46 -11.85 1.32
N LEU A 94 -4.98 -13.10 1.43
CA LEU A 94 -5.07 -14.08 0.33
C LEU A 94 -6.53 -14.42 0.00
N TYR A 95 -7.35 -14.67 1.02
CA TYR A 95 -8.76 -14.98 0.83
C TYR A 95 -9.52 -13.82 0.18
N THR A 96 -9.33 -12.59 0.66
CA THR A 96 -9.96 -11.39 0.08
C THR A 96 -9.45 -11.07 -1.33
N SER A 97 -8.19 -11.40 -1.65
CA SER A 97 -7.65 -11.33 -3.02
C SER A 97 -8.43 -12.27 -3.95
N TYR A 98 -8.71 -13.50 -3.50
CA TYR A 98 -9.55 -14.43 -4.23
C TYR A 98 -10.96 -13.90 -4.44
N LEU A 99 -11.61 -13.34 -3.41
CA LEU A 99 -12.95 -12.77 -3.55
C LEU A 99 -12.98 -11.69 -4.63
N LEU A 100 -11.98 -10.80 -4.62
CA LEU A 100 -11.87 -9.72 -5.60
C LEU A 100 -11.62 -10.26 -7.01
N ALA A 101 -10.68 -11.18 -7.17
CA ALA A 101 -10.35 -11.80 -8.46
C ALA A 101 -11.53 -12.57 -9.08
N ALA A 102 -12.32 -13.23 -8.24
CA ALA A 102 -13.50 -13.99 -8.65
C ALA A 102 -14.70 -13.10 -9.01
N MET A 103 -14.69 -11.82 -8.62
CA MET A 103 -15.71 -10.83 -9.00
C MET A 103 -15.31 -9.96 -10.20
N HIS A 104 -14.14 -10.19 -10.81
CA HIS A 104 -13.64 -9.40 -11.94
C HIS A 104 -14.48 -9.57 -13.23
N GLU A 105 -15.01 -10.77 -13.47
CA GLU A 105 -15.87 -11.09 -14.62
C GLU A 105 -17.29 -11.36 -14.11
N ASP A 106 -18.31 -10.64 -14.60
CA ASP A 106 -19.71 -10.93 -14.27
C ASP A 106 -20.31 -12.03 -15.16
N LYS A 107 -21.55 -12.44 -14.86
CA LYS A 107 -22.31 -13.47 -15.61
C LYS A 107 -22.57 -13.10 -17.07
N ASP A 108 -22.60 -11.81 -17.37
CA ASP A 108 -22.86 -11.28 -18.71
C ASP A 108 -21.53 -11.17 -19.51
N GLY A 109 -20.41 -11.59 -18.90
CA GLY A 109 -19.07 -11.56 -19.47
C GLY A 109 -18.43 -10.17 -19.42
N ARG A 110 -19.04 -9.20 -18.72
CA ARG A 110 -18.47 -7.88 -18.54
C ARG A 110 -17.32 -7.96 -17.54
N ARG A 111 -16.21 -7.31 -17.89
CA ARG A 111 -15.04 -7.16 -17.03
C ARG A 111 -15.12 -5.87 -16.24
N HIS A 112 -14.90 -5.95 -14.94
CA HIS A 112 -14.66 -4.82 -14.05
C HIS A 112 -13.15 -4.63 -13.91
N ASN A 113 -12.55 -3.85 -14.80
CA ASN A 113 -11.08 -3.76 -14.92
C ASN A 113 -10.45 -2.85 -13.85
N ARG A 114 -11.28 -2.15 -13.06
CA ARG A 114 -10.85 -1.25 -11.98
C ARG A 114 -11.64 -1.54 -10.72
N TYR A 115 -11.01 -1.37 -9.57
CA TYR A 115 -11.69 -1.53 -8.28
C TYR A 115 -12.93 -0.61 -8.19
N GLU A 116 -12.81 0.65 -8.60
CA GLU A 116 -13.92 1.61 -8.64
C GLU A 116 -15.11 1.10 -9.48
N GLU A 117 -14.85 0.51 -10.64
CA GLU A 117 -15.89 -0.02 -11.53
C GLU A 117 -16.67 -1.16 -10.86
N LEU A 118 -15.97 -2.05 -10.17
CA LEU A 118 -16.60 -3.10 -9.39
C LEU A 118 -17.40 -2.49 -8.22
N GLY A 119 -16.82 -1.53 -7.51
CA GLY A 119 -17.50 -0.83 -6.41
C GLY A 119 -18.81 -0.18 -6.84
N LYS A 120 -18.82 0.50 -7.99
CA LYS A 120 -20.02 1.10 -8.58
C LYS A 120 -21.05 0.06 -8.99
N ALA A 121 -20.61 -1.05 -9.59
CA ALA A 121 -21.51 -2.14 -9.98
C ALA A 121 -22.19 -2.78 -8.75
N VAL A 122 -21.46 -2.91 -7.63
CA VAL A 122 -21.96 -3.60 -6.44
C VAL A 122 -22.73 -2.68 -5.49
N LEU A 123 -22.22 -1.49 -5.20
CA LEU A 123 -22.81 -0.55 -4.24
C LEU A 123 -23.70 0.53 -4.90
N GLY A 124 -23.76 0.58 -6.23
CA GLY A 124 -24.41 1.63 -7.01
C GLY A 124 -23.48 2.81 -7.29
N GLU A 125 -23.83 3.62 -8.28
CA GLU A 125 -22.94 4.65 -8.86
C GLU A 125 -22.38 5.62 -7.81
N LYS A 126 -23.22 6.12 -6.89
CA LYS A 126 -22.81 7.11 -5.88
C LYS A 126 -22.00 6.49 -4.75
N TRP A 127 -22.54 5.48 -4.08
CA TRP A 127 -21.91 4.87 -2.91
C TRP A 127 -20.65 4.08 -3.28
N GLY A 128 -20.67 3.37 -4.41
CA GLY A 128 -19.50 2.67 -4.93
C GLY A 128 -18.36 3.60 -5.27
N PHE A 129 -18.66 4.74 -5.91
CA PHE A 129 -17.65 5.77 -6.17
C PHE A 129 -17.04 6.30 -4.88
N TRP A 130 -17.84 6.80 -3.94
CA TRP A 130 -17.31 7.42 -2.72
C TRP A 130 -16.58 6.42 -1.81
N ALA A 131 -17.08 5.20 -1.67
CA ALA A 131 -16.46 4.19 -0.82
C ALA A 131 -15.13 3.68 -1.38
N VAL A 132 -15.05 3.42 -2.69
CA VAL A 132 -13.84 2.89 -3.31
C VAL A 132 -12.89 3.99 -3.76
N ALA A 133 -13.35 4.91 -4.61
CA ALA A 133 -12.47 5.88 -5.26
C ALA A 133 -11.77 6.79 -4.24
N THR A 134 -12.48 7.22 -3.19
CA THR A 134 -11.89 8.07 -2.13
C THR A 134 -10.83 7.30 -1.36
N THR A 135 -11.15 6.09 -0.90
CA THR A 135 -10.25 5.25 -0.12
C THR A 135 -9.02 4.85 -0.95
N GLN A 136 -9.23 4.48 -2.21
CA GLN A 136 -8.17 4.17 -3.16
C GLN A 136 -7.33 5.42 -3.44
N PHE A 137 -7.91 6.61 -3.61
CA PHE A 137 -7.15 7.84 -3.80
C PHE A 137 -6.28 8.19 -2.57
N VAL A 138 -6.85 8.10 -1.36
CA VAL A 138 -6.10 8.28 -0.10
C VAL A 138 -4.96 7.28 -0.02
N LEU A 139 -5.21 6.02 -0.39
CA LEU A 139 -4.19 4.98 -0.41
C LEU A 139 -3.03 5.32 -1.35
N LEU A 140 -3.34 5.66 -2.60
CA LEU A 140 -2.33 5.90 -3.63
C LEU A 140 -1.49 7.14 -3.32
N VAL A 141 -2.12 8.23 -2.86
CA VAL A 141 -1.39 9.45 -2.44
C VAL A 141 -0.57 9.16 -1.17
N GLY A 142 -1.13 8.42 -0.21
CA GLY A 142 -0.41 7.98 0.98
C GLY A 142 0.85 7.19 0.63
N LEU A 143 0.73 6.21 -0.26
CA LEU A 143 1.87 5.44 -0.76
C LEU A 143 2.93 6.31 -1.42
N MET A 144 2.53 7.30 -2.24
CA MET A 144 3.47 8.26 -2.83
C MET A 144 4.26 9.00 -1.74
N VAL A 145 3.62 9.43 -0.65
CA VAL A 145 4.29 10.09 0.49
C VAL A 145 5.22 9.12 1.24
N THR A 146 4.74 7.94 1.61
CA THR A 146 5.56 6.94 2.32
C THR A 146 6.78 6.54 1.51
N TYR A 147 6.64 6.34 0.21
CA TYR A 147 7.74 6.03 -0.70
C TYR A 147 8.79 7.14 -0.77
N MET A 148 8.37 8.41 -0.75
CA MET A 148 9.31 9.53 -0.68
C MET A 148 10.13 9.49 0.61
N VAL A 149 9.47 9.26 1.75
CA VAL A 149 10.15 9.14 3.06
C VAL A 149 11.12 7.97 3.08
N THR A 150 10.66 6.78 2.72
CA THR A 150 11.49 5.57 2.77
C THR A 150 12.66 5.64 1.80
N ALA A 151 12.45 6.10 0.56
CA ALA A 151 13.57 6.27 -0.36
C ALA A 151 14.55 7.34 0.11
N GLY A 152 14.08 8.42 0.76
CA GLY A 152 14.94 9.41 1.40
C GLY A 152 15.80 8.80 2.51
N GLN A 153 15.20 8.03 3.40
CA GLN A 153 15.89 7.32 4.49
C GLN A 153 16.91 6.31 3.94
N SER A 154 16.53 5.55 2.91
CA SER A 154 17.44 4.61 2.27
C SER A 154 18.59 5.30 1.53
N LEU A 155 18.34 6.39 0.80
CA LEU A 155 19.42 7.16 0.15
C LEU A 155 20.39 7.74 1.19
N GLN A 156 19.86 8.25 2.30
CA GLN A 156 20.66 8.73 3.41
C GLN A 156 21.55 7.62 3.98
N ALA A 157 20.97 6.47 4.32
CA ALA A 157 21.70 5.31 4.83
C ALA A 157 22.72 4.75 3.81
N ALA A 158 22.41 4.78 2.51
CA ALA A 158 23.34 4.36 1.47
C ALA A 158 24.52 5.34 1.28
N SER A 159 24.30 6.63 1.54
CA SER A 159 25.33 7.66 1.42
C SER A 159 26.37 7.55 2.54
N ASN A 160 25.92 7.24 3.75
CA ASN A 160 26.78 7.08 4.91
C ASN A 160 26.31 5.88 5.75
N PRO A 161 26.69 4.65 5.35
CA PRO A 161 26.23 3.41 6.00
C PRO A 161 26.76 3.22 7.42
N ASP A 162 27.83 3.94 7.77
CA ASP A 162 28.40 3.91 9.12
C ASP A 162 27.56 4.77 10.10
N CYS A 163 26.63 5.60 9.60
CA CYS A 163 25.71 6.41 10.40
C CYS A 163 24.42 5.64 10.72
N ASN A 164 24.50 4.80 11.73
CA ASN A 164 23.39 4.08 12.36
C ASN A 164 22.97 4.72 13.71
N ASP A 165 21.92 4.20 14.35
CA ASP A 165 21.43 4.75 15.62
C ASP A 165 22.50 4.75 16.74
N HIS A 166 23.38 3.74 16.78
CA HIS A 166 24.49 3.69 17.74
C HIS A 166 25.52 4.82 17.55
N THR A 167 25.83 5.17 16.30
CA THR A 167 26.75 6.28 15.99
C THR A 167 26.10 7.64 16.17
N MET A 168 24.77 7.75 15.98
CA MET A 168 24.00 8.96 16.31
C MET A 168 23.84 9.17 17.83
N GLN A 169 23.59 8.10 18.60
CA GLN A 169 23.57 8.16 20.07
C GLN A 169 24.96 8.48 20.64
N ALA A 170 26.02 7.86 20.12
CA ALA A 170 27.40 8.21 20.49
C ALA A 170 27.74 9.68 20.12
N ALA A 171 27.20 10.21 19.02
CA ALA A 171 27.33 11.62 18.66
C ALA A 171 26.55 12.57 19.59
N GLY A 172 25.37 12.15 20.08
CA GLY A 172 24.57 12.87 21.06
C GLY A 172 25.21 12.91 22.45
N ASP A 173 25.77 11.80 22.89
CA ASP A 173 26.54 11.71 24.14
C ASP A 173 27.84 12.52 24.05
N ALA A 174 28.53 12.49 22.91
CA ALA A 174 29.64 13.39 22.62
C ALA A 174 29.22 14.87 22.56
N GLY A 175 27.97 15.17 22.17
CA GLY A 175 27.37 16.51 22.24
C GLY A 175 27.15 17.01 23.66
N SER A 176 26.97 16.12 24.64
CA SER A 176 26.99 16.47 26.07
C SER A 176 28.42 16.67 26.62
N ILE A 177 29.41 16.11 25.93
CA ILE A 177 30.86 16.22 26.21
C ILE A 177 31.53 17.29 25.30
N ALA A 178 30.77 17.97 24.44
CA ALA A 178 31.26 19.05 23.55
C ALA A 178 31.61 20.36 24.29
N ALA A 179 31.89 20.27 25.60
CA ALA A 179 32.63 21.27 26.35
C ALA A 179 34.15 20.99 26.39
N ALA A 180 34.65 19.89 25.81
CA ALA A 180 36.08 19.54 25.92
C ALA A 180 36.67 18.75 24.72
N GLY A 181 36.53 19.23 23.48
CA GLY A 181 37.33 18.71 22.36
C GLY A 181 36.77 19.03 20.97
N GLU A 182 37.67 19.21 19.98
CA GLU A 182 37.34 19.34 18.57
C GLU A 182 36.50 18.13 18.09
N PRO A 183 35.39 18.32 17.37
CA PRO A 183 34.60 17.21 16.87
C PRO A 183 35.37 16.43 15.79
N ASP A 184 35.55 15.13 15.99
CA ASP A 184 36.16 14.24 15.02
C ASP A 184 35.40 14.29 13.67
N ALA A 185 36.14 14.26 12.56
CA ALA A 185 35.59 14.41 11.20
C ALA A 185 34.52 13.34 10.83
N GLY A 186 34.45 12.22 11.57
CA GLY A 186 33.45 11.16 11.38
C GLY A 186 32.04 11.54 11.86
N THR A 187 31.91 12.28 12.96
CA THR A 187 30.62 12.67 13.56
C THR A 187 29.94 13.82 12.80
N VAL A 188 30.72 14.65 12.10
CA VAL A 188 30.22 15.73 11.23
C VAL A 188 29.60 15.18 9.94
N GLY A 189 30.01 13.98 9.49
CA GLY A 189 29.53 13.35 8.25
C GLY A 189 28.15 12.69 8.32
N CYS A 190 27.61 12.44 9.52
CA CYS A 190 26.30 11.80 9.70
C CYS A 190 25.12 12.77 9.64
N ARG A 191 25.34 14.06 9.88
CA ARG A 191 24.31 15.09 9.95
C ARG A 191 23.86 15.57 8.56
N SER A 192 23.38 14.64 7.73
CA SER A 192 22.69 14.99 6.48
C SER A 192 21.20 15.19 6.75
N HIS A 193 20.58 16.20 6.13
CA HIS A 193 19.17 16.49 6.34
C HIS A 193 18.31 15.52 5.53
N LEU A 194 17.43 14.75 6.18
CA LEU A 194 16.58 13.75 5.52
C LEU A 194 15.72 14.37 4.40
N ALA A 195 15.25 15.62 4.57
CA ALA A 195 14.47 16.28 3.52
C ALA A 195 15.29 16.54 2.24
N ALA A 196 16.61 16.72 2.35
CA ALA A 196 17.47 16.84 1.18
C ALA A 196 17.49 15.53 0.37
N TRP A 197 17.57 14.38 1.03
CA TRP A 197 17.51 13.06 0.36
C TRP A 197 16.12 12.76 -0.21
N ILE A 198 15.06 13.16 0.49
CA ILE A 198 13.68 13.12 -0.06
C ILE A 198 13.60 13.98 -1.34
N ALA A 199 14.17 15.18 -1.34
CA ALA A 199 14.19 16.06 -2.50
C ALA A 199 14.98 15.45 -3.68
N VAL A 200 16.12 14.81 -3.42
CA VAL A 200 16.89 14.08 -4.45
C VAL A 200 16.03 12.99 -5.09
N PHE A 201 15.35 12.17 -4.28
CA PHE A 201 14.45 11.14 -4.82
C PHE A 201 13.26 11.76 -5.57
N ALA A 202 12.70 12.87 -5.09
CA ALA A 202 11.62 13.58 -5.76
C ALA A 202 12.02 14.10 -7.15
N VAL A 203 13.26 14.59 -7.32
CA VAL A 203 13.79 14.99 -8.63
C VAL A 203 13.85 13.80 -9.59
N VAL A 204 14.25 12.62 -9.12
CA VAL A 204 14.22 11.39 -9.93
C VAL A 204 12.77 11.06 -10.33
N GLN A 205 11.83 11.14 -9.39
CA GLN A 205 10.42 10.88 -9.68
C GLN A 205 9.79 11.89 -10.63
N LEU A 206 10.19 13.17 -10.58
CA LEU A 206 9.74 14.18 -11.54
C LEU A 206 10.05 13.77 -12.99
N GLY A 207 11.24 13.20 -13.23
CA GLY A 207 11.63 12.66 -14.53
C GLY A 207 10.85 11.40 -14.90
N LEU A 208 10.84 10.40 -14.00
CA LEU A 208 10.19 9.10 -14.25
C LEU A 208 8.67 9.24 -14.46
N SER A 209 8.00 10.14 -13.74
CA SER A 209 6.56 10.34 -13.82
C SER A 209 6.09 10.95 -15.16
N GLN A 210 6.99 11.51 -15.98
CA GLN A 210 6.62 11.99 -17.31
C GLN A 210 6.45 10.86 -18.34
N ILE A 211 6.86 9.63 -18.00
CA ILE A 211 6.75 8.49 -18.93
C ILE A 211 5.26 8.18 -19.18
N PRO A 212 4.76 8.27 -20.43
CA PRO A 212 3.31 8.29 -20.70
C PRO A 212 2.60 6.94 -20.62
N LYS A 213 3.30 5.79 -20.72
CA LYS A 213 2.68 4.45 -20.84
C LYS A 213 3.47 3.38 -20.10
N PHE A 214 2.82 2.74 -19.12
CA PHE A 214 3.35 1.62 -18.33
C PHE A 214 3.14 0.25 -18.96
N GLU A 215 2.32 0.16 -20.00
CA GLU A 215 1.97 -1.10 -20.66
C GLU A 215 3.20 -1.84 -21.24
N ASN A 216 4.29 -1.10 -21.53
CA ASN A 216 5.56 -1.67 -22.02
C ASN A 216 6.64 -1.81 -20.94
N LEU A 217 6.32 -1.53 -19.67
CA LEU A 217 7.27 -1.48 -18.55
C LEU A 217 7.13 -2.67 -17.59
N TRP A 218 6.63 -3.81 -18.06
CA TRP A 218 6.52 -5.03 -17.25
C TRP A 218 7.86 -5.43 -16.58
N TRP A 219 8.98 -5.10 -17.23
CA TRP A 219 10.33 -5.32 -16.71
C TRP A 219 10.65 -4.43 -15.51
N ILE A 220 10.04 -3.24 -15.38
CA ILE A 220 10.19 -2.36 -14.21
C ILE A 220 9.52 -3.00 -12.99
N SER A 221 8.32 -3.56 -13.16
CA SER A 221 7.67 -4.34 -12.11
C SER A 221 8.50 -5.59 -11.77
N LEU A 222 9.00 -6.33 -12.76
CA LEU A 222 9.86 -7.49 -12.46
C LEU A 222 11.17 -7.10 -11.73
N LEU A 223 11.79 -5.98 -12.13
CA LEU A 223 12.94 -5.41 -11.45
C LEU A 223 12.58 -5.02 -10.02
N GLY A 224 11.46 -4.34 -9.80
CA GLY A 224 10.95 -3.99 -8.48
C GLY A 224 10.76 -5.21 -7.58
N ALA A 225 10.11 -6.27 -8.09
CA ALA A 225 9.93 -7.52 -7.36
C ALA A 225 11.26 -8.22 -7.04
N THR A 226 12.23 -8.17 -7.96
CA THR A 226 13.55 -8.76 -7.75
C THR A 226 14.33 -7.98 -6.69
N MET A 227 14.35 -6.65 -6.78
CA MET A 227 14.99 -5.80 -5.78
C MET A 227 14.37 -6.00 -4.39
N SER A 228 13.05 -6.19 -4.29
CA SER A 228 12.42 -6.46 -3.00
C SER A 228 12.69 -7.82 -2.41
N ALA A 229 12.74 -8.87 -3.24
CA ALA A 229 13.23 -10.16 -2.78
C ALA A 229 14.71 -10.07 -2.31
N CYS A 230 15.56 -9.33 -3.01
CA CYS A 230 16.97 -9.15 -2.66
C CYS A 230 17.15 -8.40 -1.33
N TYR A 231 16.56 -7.21 -1.16
CA TYR A 231 16.73 -6.48 0.10
C TYR A 231 16.06 -7.19 1.28
N ALA A 232 14.96 -7.93 1.08
CA ALA A 232 14.35 -8.76 2.11
C ALA A 232 15.30 -9.90 2.54
N THR A 233 15.94 -10.56 1.58
CA THR A 233 16.95 -11.58 1.86
C THR A 233 18.13 -11.01 2.62
N ILE A 234 18.59 -9.81 2.25
CA ILE A 234 19.67 -9.12 2.96
C ILE A 234 19.23 -8.73 4.37
N ALA A 235 18.05 -8.15 4.55
CA ALA A 235 17.52 -7.79 5.88
C ALA A 235 17.45 -9.02 6.79
N PHE A 236 16.95 -10.15 6.28
CA PHE A 236 16.93 -11.42 7.01
C PHE A 236 18.34 -11.92 7.34
N ALA A 237 19.20 -12.08 6.34
CA ALA A 237 20.54 -12.63 6.51
C ALA A 237 21.39 -11.74 7.42
N ALA A 238 21.33 -10.43 7.24
CA ALA A 238 22.05 -9.48 8.06
C ALA A 238 21.52 -9.47 9.50
N SER A 239 20.22 -9.65 9.74
CA SER A 239 19.68 -9.79 11.11
C SER A 239 20.17 -11.08 11.79
N VAL A 240 20.23 -12.20 11.06
CA VAL A 240 20.69 -13.49 11.60
C VAL A 240 22.21 -13.51 11.84
N LEU A 241 22.97 -12.94 10.92
CA LEU A 241 24.44 -12.96 10.93
C LEU A 241 25.04 -11.76 11.67
N HIS A 242 24.21 -10.92 12.29
CA HIS A 242 24.70 -9.75 13.01
C HIS A 242 25.46 -10.17 14.27
N GLU A 243 26.78 -10.23 14.20
CA GLU A 243 27.65 -10.52 15.34
C GLU A 243 27.87 -9.23 16.16
N GLU A 244 27.11 -9.06 17.24
CA GLU A 244 27.54 -8.22 18.36
C GLU A 244 27.73 -9.10 19.58
N PRO A 245 28.70 -8.80 20.45
CA PRO A 245 28.88 -9.52 21.70
C PRO A 245 27.56 -9.55 22.47
N ASP A 246 27.22 -10.72 23.00
CA ASP A 246 25.95 -11.11 23.62
C ASP A 246 25.49 -10.12 24.73
N THR A 247 24.88 -8.99 24.34
CA THR A 247 24.33 -7.99 25.26
C THR A 247 22.83 -8.22 25.37
N GLY A 248 22.41 -8.86 26.46
CA GLY A 248 21.02 -9.17 26.84
C GLY A 248 19.93 -8.40 26.10
N VAL A 249 19.52 -8.90 24.93
CA VAL A 249 18.46 -8.33 24.11
C VAL A 249 17.15 -8.38 24.90
N SER A 250 16.55 -7.22 25.17
CA SER A 250 15.26 -7.16 25.86
C SER A 250 14.12 -7.32 24.86
N TYR A 251 13.19 -8.21 25.22
CA TYR A 251 11.91 -8.40 24.54
C TYR A 251 10.74 -7.83 25.35
N ASP A 252 11.06 -7.03 26.38
CA ASP A 252 10.05 -6.28 27.11
C ASP A 252 9.41 -5.26 26.19
N ILE A 253 8.16 -4.88 26.48
CA ILE A 253 7.46 -3.84 25.73
C ILE A 253 8.34 -2.59 25.69
N ARG A 254 8.42 -1.96 24.50
CA ARG A 254 9.24 -0.76 24.27
C ARG A 254 9.14 0.26 25.41
N PRO A 255 10.27 0.82 25.88
CA PRO A 255 10.28 1.81 26.94
C PRO A 255 9.52 3.07 26.51
N GLY A 256 8.77 3.66 27.43
CA GLY A 256 7.90 4.81 27.19
C GLY A 256 6.82 4.91 28.25
N SER A 257 5.96 5.94 28.17
CA SER A 257 4.78 5.97 29.04
C SER A 257 3.82 4.83 28.69
N THR A 258 2.95 4.44 29.63
CA THR A 258 1.90 3.44 29.35
C THR A 258 1.02 3.84 28.17
N ALA A 259 0.82 5.16 27.96
CA ALA A 259 0.11 5.65 26.79
C ALA A 259 0.88 5.39 25.50
N ASP A 260 2.18 5.69 25.46
CA ASP A 260 3.00 5.48 24.25
C ASP A 260 3.10 4.00 23.87
N GLN A 261 3.18 3.13 24.87
CA GLN A 261 3.13 1.67 24.67
C GLN A 261 1.78 1.24 24.07
N ALA A 262 0.67 1.69 24.65
CA ALA A 262 -0.67 1.33 24.18
C ALA A 262 -0.93 1.84 22.76
N PHE A 263 -0.70 3.12 22.49
CA PHE A 263 -0.94 3.70 21.16
C PHE A 263 0.10 3.24 20.13
N GLY A 264 1.33 2.91 20.54
CA GLY A 264 2.32 2.24 19.71
C GLY A 264 1.87 0.84 19.27
N ALA A 265 1.32 0.04 20.18
CA ALA A 265 0.73 -1.26 19.84
C ALA A 265 -0.44 -1.12 18.85
N LEU A 266 -1.31 -0.11 19.03
CA LEU A 266 -2.38 0.17 18.08
C LEU A 266 -1.83 0.56 16.69
N ASN A 267 -0.85 1.47 16.65
CA ASN A 267 -0.18 1.89 15.41
C ASN A 267 0.47 0.70 14.66
N ALA A 268 1.05 -0.24 15.42
CA ALA A 268 1.68 -1.45 14.88
C ALA A 268 0.68 -2.38 14.15
N LEU A 269 -0.60 -2.42 14.57
CA LEU A 269 -1.64 -3.12 13.82
C LEU A 269 -1.76 -2.55 12.39
N GLY A 270 -1.81 -1.22 12.27
CA GLY A 270 -1.83 -0.54 10.97
C GLY A 270 -0.55 -0.82 10.17
N THR A 271 0.61 -0.86 10.83
CA THR A 271 1.89 -1.16 10.18
C THR A 271 1.89 -2.55 9.54
N ILE A 272 1.35 -3.57 10.23
CA ILE A 272 1.20 -4.91 9.65
C ILE A 272 0.22 -4.88 8.47
N MET A 273 -0.89 -4.16 8.58
CA MET A 273 -1.89 -4.06 7.52
C MET A 273 -1.36 -3.33 6.27
N PHE A 274 -0.47 -2.36 6.46
CA PHE A 274 0.23 -1.67 5.38
C PHE A 274 1.05 -2.63 4.50
N ALA A 275 1.52 -3.75 5.05
CA ALA A 275 2.29 -4.73 4.30
C ALA A 275 1.46 -5.53 3.26
N PHE A 276 0.12 -5.39 3.25
CA PHE A 276 -0.81 -6.15 2.40
C PHE A 276 -1.58 -5.26 1.42
N GLY A 277 -0.89 -4.76 0.40
CA GLY A 277 -1.40 -3.69 -0.44
C GLY A 277 -1.88 -3.97 -1.86
N GLY A 278 -1.71 -5.20 -2.35
CA GLY A 278 -1.92 -5.54 -3.76
C GLY A 278 -3.35 -5.33 -4.26
N HIS A 279 -4.35 -5.36 -3.38
CA HIS A 279 -5.78 -5.28 -3.73
C HIS A 279 -6.15 -4.03 -4.51
N ALA A 280 -5.50 -2.89 -4.25
CA ALA A 280 -5.82 -1.60 -4.84
C ALA A 280 -5.62 -1.54 -6.37
N ILE A 281 -4.81 -2.45 -6.92
CA ILE A 281 -4.52 -2.55 -8.35
C ILE A 281 -4.76 -3.97 -8.89
N LEU A 282 -5.38 -4.84 -8.09
CA LEU A 282 -5.51 -6.27 -8.39
C LEU A 282 -6.36 -6.50 -9.64
N LEU A 283 -7.47 -5.77 -9.78
CA LEU A 283 -8.35 -5.87 -10.95
C LEU A 283 -7.67 -5.32 -12.20
N GLU A 284 -6.88 -4.27 -12.08
CA GLU A 284 -6.09 -3.69 -13.17
C GLU A 284 -5.01 -4.67 -13.65
N ILE A 285 -4.37 -5.41 -12.73
CA ILE A 285 -3.44 -6.50 -13.08
C ILE A 285 -4.18 -7.61 -13.82
N GLN A 286 -5.32 -8.07 -13.28
CA GLN A 286 -6.13 -9.11 -13.91
C GLN A 286 -6.68 -8.68 -15.28
N ALA A 287 -6.94 -7.38 -15.46
CA ALA A 287 -7.36 -6.78 -16.72
C ALA A 287 -6.34 -7.04 -17.86
N THR A 288 -5.06 -7.18 -17.53
CA THR A 288 -3.99 -7.43 -18.52
C THR A 288 -3.97 -8.86 -19.07
N LEU A 289 -4.60 -9.82 -18.37
CA LEU A 289 -4.63 -11.22 -18.80
C LEU A 289 -5.51 -11.42 -20.05
N PRO A 290 -5.12 -12.34 -20.95
CA PRO A 290 -5.90 -12.68 -22.13
C PRO A 290 -7.22 -13.37 -21.73
N SER A 291 -8.28 -13.05 -22.46
CA SER A 291 -9.60 -13.67 -22.33
C SER A 291 -10.28 -13.71 -23.70
N PRO A 292 -10.95 -14.80 -24.11
CA PRO A 292 -11.14 -16.09 -23.39
C PRO A 292 -9.89 -17.01 -23.39
N PRO A 293 -9.78 -17.99 -22.46
CA PRO A 293 -10.71 -18.40 -21.39
C PRO A 293 -10.67 -17.47 -20.15
N SER A 294 -11.47 -17.77 -19.10
CA SER A 294 -11.56 -16.94 -17.89
C SER A 294 -10.21 -16.66 -17.24
N THR A 295 -10.02 -15.42 -16.80
CA THR A 295 -8.76 -14.92 -16.21
C THR A 295 -8.49 -15.42 -14.79
N LEU A 296 -9.49 -15.99 -14.10
CA LEU A 296 -9.40 -16.33 -12.68
C LEU A 296 -8.31 -17.35 -12.36
N ARG A 297 -8.19 -18.44 -13.14
CA ARG A 297 -7.16 -19.48 -12.89
C ARG A 297 -5.74 -18.95 -13.01
N PRO A 298 -5.32 -18.32 -14.13
CA PRO A 298 -3.98 -17.73 -14.23
C PRO A 298 -3.76 -16.62 -13.20
N MET A 299 -4.79 -15.84 -12.85
CA MET A 299 -4.71 -14.86 -11.78
C MET A 299 -4.40 -15.49 -10.42
N MET A 300 -5.16 -16.53 -10.03
CA MET A 300 -4.97 -17.23 -8.76
C MET A 300 -3.63 -17.95 -8.68
N PHE A 301 -3.14 -18.51 -9.79
CA PHE A 301 -1.81 -19.08 -9.84
C PHE A 301 -0.74 -18.02 -9.53
N GLY A 302 -0.81 -16.86 -10.20
CA GLY A 302 0.08 -15.73 -9.93
C GLY A 302 0.01 -15.22 -8.47
N LEU A 303 -1.21 -15.11 -7.92
CA LEU A 303 -1.43 -14.72 -6.53
C LEU A 303 -0.84 -15.75 -5.55
N LEU A 304 -1.11 -17.04 -5.71
CA LEU A 304 -0.58 -18.08 -4.81
C LEU A 304 0.96 -18.09 -4.80
N THR A 305 1.59 -17.94 -5.97
CA THR A 305 3.05 -17.82 -6.05
C THR A 305 3.54 -16.54 -5.35
N ALA A 306 2.87 -15.40 -5.56
CA ALA A 306 3.22 -14.15 -4.89
C ALA A 306 3.09 -14.25 -3.36
N TYR A 307 2.03 -14.86 -2.83
CA TYR A 307 1.86 -15.10 -1.39
C TYR A 307 2.88 -16.09 -0.82
N GLY A 308 3.33 -17.08 -1.60
CA GLY A 308 4.46 -17.91 -1.23
C GLY A 308 5.74 -17.08 -1.01
N VAL A 309 6.04 -16.16 -1.94
CA VAL A 309 7.17 -15.23 -1.80
C VAL A 309 6.98 -14.30 -0.59
N ILE A 310 5.77 -13.75 -0.39
CA ILE A 310 5.45 -12.90 0.76
C ILE A 310 5.70 -13.63 2.08
N ILE A 311 5.25 -14.87 2.22
CA ILE A 311 5.46 -15.65 3.46
C ILE A 311 6.95 -15.86 3.73
N VAL A 312 7.71 -16.25 2.71
CA VAL A 312 9.16 -16.49 2.80
C VAL A 312 9.94 -15.20 3.03
N ALA A 313 9.43 -14.04 2.62
CA ALA A 313 10.06 -12.76 2.90
C ALA A 313 9.66 -12.21 4.28
N TYR A 314 8.36 -12.08 4.54
CA TYR A 314 7.82 -11.33 5.68
C TYR A 314 8.09 -12.00 7.01
N PHE A 315 7.79 -13.30 7.14
CA PHE A 315 7.94 -13.99 8.42
C PHE A 315 9.40 -14.08 8.84
N PRO A 316 10.35 -14.49 7.97
CA PRO A 316 11.75 -14.51 8.34
C PRO A 316 12.30 -13.12 8.69
N VAL A 317 12.00 -12.08 7.90
CA VAL A 317 12.48 -10.72 8.21
C VAL A 317 11.88 -10.22 9.53
N ALA A 318 10.56 -10.36 9.74
CA ALA A 318 9.88 -9.95 10.97
C ALA A 318 10.47 -10.66 12.20
N CYS A 319 10.58 -11.99 12.14
CA CYS A 319 11.09 -12.81 13.24
C CYS A 319 12.58 -12.58 13.48
N ALA A 320 13.43 -12.62 12.45
CA ALA A 320 14.87 -12.48 12.62
C ALA A 320 15.25 -11.06 13.06
N GLY A 321 14.63 -10.04 12.47
CA GLY A 321 14.86 -8.65 12.89
C GLY A 321 14.45 -8.43 14.34
N TYR A 322 13.26 -8.90 14.74
CA TYR A 322 12.82 -8.77 16.12
C TYR A 322 13.63 -9.62 17.10
N ALA A 323 14.01 -10.84 16.71
CA ALA A 323 14.92 -11.68 17.51
C ALA A 323 16.28 -11.01 17.70
N ARG A 324 16.79 -10.29 16.70
CA ARG A 324 18.13 -9.72 16.81
C ARG A 324 18.16 -8.44 17.63
N PHE A 325 17.17 -7.57 17.42
CA PHE A 325 17.18 -6.20 17.94
C PHE A 325 16.19 -5.98 19.09
N GLY A 326 15.27 -6.93 19.34
CA GLY A 326 14.29 -6.85 20.42
C GLY A 326 13.48 -5.55 20.39
N ASN A 327 13.33 -4.92 21.54
CA ASN A 327 12.62 -3.65 21.66
C ASN A 327 13.39 -2.41 21.16
N SER A 328 14.66 -2.56 20.78
CA SER A 328 15.49 -1.47 20.24
C SER A 328 15.43 -1.36 18.71
N VAL A 329 14.77 -2.29 18.02
CA VAL A 329 14.68 -2.31 16.55
C VAL A 329 14.16 -0.99 15.99
N ASN A 330 14.82 -0.44 14.99
CA ASN A 330 14.39 0.79 14.33
C ASN A 330 13.09 0.58 13.53
N PRO A 331 12.30 1.66 13.29
CA PRO A 331 11.13 1.61 12.42
C PRO A 331 11.39 0.97 11.04
N ASP A 332 12.58 1.20 10.48
CA ASP A 332 13.12 0.46 9.33
C ASP A 332 14.22 -0.48 9.84
N VAL A 333 14.03 -1.78 9.69
CA VAL A 333 15.01 -2.79 10.14
C VAL A 333 16.38 -2.64 9.49
N LEU A 334 16.47 -2.12 8.26
CA LEU A 334 17.77 -1.91 7.60
C LEU A 334 18.60 -0.82 8.29
N LEU A 335 17.97 0.07 9.05
CA LEU A 335 18.67 1.06 9.90
C LEU A 335 19.16 0.48 11.22
N SER A 336 18.71 -0.73 11.59
CA SER A 336 19.18 -1.44 12.79
C SER A 336 20.45 -2.25 12.54
N VAL A 337 20.74 -2.58 11.27
CA VAL A 337 21.93 -3.35 10.89
C VAL A 337 23.10 -2.38 10.67
N SER A 338 24.23 -2.59 11.34
CA SER A 338 25.44 -1.74 11.23
C SER A 338 26.59 -2.32 10.39
N HIS A 339 26.67 -3.64 10.22
CA HIS A 339 27.77 -4.29 9.49
C HIS A 339 27.33 -5.49 8.62
N PRO A 340 28.03 -5.75 7.49
CA PRO A 340 29.07 -4.93 6.88
C PRO A 340 28.49 -3.76 6.06
N ALA A 341 29.15 -2.59 6.09
CA ALA A 341 28.66 -1.33 5.51
C ALA A 341 28.28 -1.40 4.02
N TRP A 342 29.05 -2.15 3.21
CA TRP A 342 28.77 -2.31 1.78
C TRP A 342 27.44 -3.04 1.52
N LEU A 343 27.08 -3.98 2.39
CA LEU A 343 25.86 -4.78 2.26
C LEU A 343 24.63 -3.94 2.61
N ILE A 344 24.72 -3.11 3.64
CA ILE A 344 23.67 -2.14 4.02
C ILE A 344 23.48 -1.10 2.92
N LYS A 345 24.58 -0.56 2.39
CA LYS A 345 24.53 0.36 1.25
C LYS A 345 23.84 -0.26 0.05
N MET A 346 24.19 -1.50 -0.28
CA MET A 346 23.56 -2.23 -1.38
C MET A 346 22.07 -2.46 -1.14
N ALA A 347 21.67 -2.90 0.06
CA ALA A 347 20.26 -3.12 0.41
C ALA A 347 19.44 -1.82 0.27
N ASN A 348 19.96 -0.70 0.78
CA ASN A 348 19.29 0.59 0.69
C ASN A 348 19.19 1.12 -0.75
N ILE A 349 20.20 0.89 -1.60
CA ILE A 349 20.10 1.19 -3.03
C ILE A 349 19.01 0.32 -3.69
N MET A 350 18.95 -0.98 -3.37
CA MET A 350 17.90 -1.88 -3.86
C MET A 350 16.51 -1.41 -3.44
N VAL A 351 16.34 -0.96 -2.19
CA VAL A 351 15.10 -0.32 -1.70
C VAL A 351 14.75 0.89 -2.56
N CYS A 352 15.70 1.78 -2.85
CA CYS A 352 15.45 2.97 -3.70
C CYS A 352 15.00 2.60 -5.11
N VAL A 353 15.62 1.58 -5.73
CA VAL A 353 15.23 1.10 -7.06
C VAL A 353 13.84 0.47 -7.03
N HIS A 354 13.56 -0.38 -6.03
CA HIS A 354 12.23 -0.95 -5.83
C HIS A 354 11.16 0.12 -5.65
N ILE A 355 11.38 1.08 -4.75
CA ILE A 355 10.45 2.18 -4.49
C ILE A 355 10.28 3.05 -5.73
N GLY A 356 11.33 3.28 -6.51
CA GLY A 356 11.24 4.00 -7.77
C GLY A 356 10.28 3.34 -8.76
N ALA A 357 10.32 2.00 -8.85
CA ALA A 357 9.38 1.23 -9.64
C ALA A 357 7.95 1.25 -9.05
N ALA A 358 7.82 0.96 -7.75
CA ALA A 358 6.53 0.90 -7.06
C ALA A 358 5.80 2.25 -7.06
N TYR A 359 6.51 3.35 -6.81
CA TYR A 359 5.97 4.72 -6.90
C TYR A 359 5.27 4.95 -8.22
N GLN A 360 5.89 4.51 -9.32
CA GLN A 360 5.29 4.68 -10.62
C GLN A 360 4.05 3.81 -10.82
N VAL A 361 4.05 2.55 -10.36
CA VAL A 361 2.85 1.68 -10.43
C VAL A 361 1.65 2.33 -9.74
N PHE A 362 1.85 2.94 -8.57
CA PHE A 362 0.78 3.55 -7.78
C PHE A 362 0.47 5.02 -8.13
N ALA A 363 1.43 5.77 -8.70
CA ALA A 363 1.21 7.17 -9.09
C ALA A 363 0.40 7.31 -10.39
N GLN A 364 0.47 6.34 -11.31
CA GLN A 364 -0.23 6.45 -12.59
C GLN A 364 -1.75 6.57 -12.47
N PRO A 365 -2.45 5.78 -11.63
CA PRO A 365 -3.88 5.99 -11.42
C PRO A 365 -4.20 7.39 -10.86
N VAL A 366 -3.37 7.94 -9.96
CA VAL A 366 -3.52 9.30 -9.43
C VAL A 366 -3.40 10.33 -10.55
N PHE A 367 -2.36 10.24 -11.38
CA PHE A 367 -2.17 11.13 -12.52
C PHE A 367 -3.35 11.07 -13.49
N LYS A 368 -3.83 9.86 -13.78
CA LYS A 368 -4.99 9.67 -14.64
C LYS A 368 -6.24 10.33 -14.08
N ILE A 369 -6.51 10.17 -12.78
CA ILE A 369 -7.67 10.81 -12.11
C ILE A 369 -7.57 12.34 -12.23
N LEU A 370 -6.40 12.92 -11.96
CA LEU A 370 -6.18 14.37 -12.07
C LEU A 370 -6.31 14.87 -13.51
N GLU A 371 -5.71 14.17 -14.47
CA GLU A 371 -5.81 14.49 -15.91
C GLU A 371 -7.28 14.43 -16.38
N ASP A 372 -8.01 13.38 -16.02
CA ASP A 372 -9.40 13.19 -16.43
C ASP A 372 -10.33 14.23 -15.78
N TRP A 373 -10.08 14.63 -14.52
CA TRP A 373 -10.82 15.70 -13.85
C TRP A 373 -10.66 17.06 -14.56
N VAL A 374 -9.44 17.44 -14.93
CA VAL A 374 -9.18 18.68 -15.67
C VAL A 374 -9.84 18.64 -17.05
N LYS A 375 -9.75 17.50 -17.76
CA LYS A 375 -10.39 17.33 -19.07
C LYS A 375 -11.90 17.46 -19.03
N GLN A 376 -12.55 16.91 -18.01
CA GLN A 376 -14.00 17.04 -17.84
C GLN A 376 -14.41 18.50 -17.61
N LYS A 377 -13.58 19.28 -16.90
CA LYS A 377 -13.87 20.68 -16.57
C LYS A 377 -13.58 21.65 -17.72
N PHE A 378 -12.49 21.44 -18.47
CA PHE A 378 -12.01 22.38 -19.50
C PHE A 378 -12.18 21.88 -20.94
N GLY A 379 -12.75 20.69 -21.15
CA GLY A 379 -13.08 20.13 -22.46
C GLY A 379 -11.88 19.50 -23.20
N ARG A 380 -12.16 18.94 -24.38
CA ARG A 380 -11.21 18.16 -25.22
C ARG A 380 -9.99 18.93 -25.73
N ALA A 381 -9.97 20.27 -25.64
CA ALA A 381 -8.78 21.06 -25.97
C ALA A 381 -7.59 20.73 -25.04
N ALA A 382 -7.88 20.28 -23.82
CA ALA A 382 -6.89 19.83 -22.84
C ALA A 382 -6.14 18.54 -23.25
N ASP A 383 -6.68 17.73 -24.18
CA ASP A 383 -6.05 16.47 -24.61
C ASP A 383 -4.72 16.67 -25.36
N LYS A 384 -4.50 17.86 -25.95
CA LYS A 384 -3.29 18.16 -26.73
C LYS A 384 -2.22 18.90 -25.92
N LEU A 385 -2.51 19.27 -24.68
CA LEU A 385 -1.60 20.08 -23.86
C LEU A 385 -0.64 19.16 -23.10
N ILE A 386 0.50 18.84 -23.73
CA ILE A 386 1.63 18.18 -23.04
C ILE A 386 2.00 18.97 -21.77
N ALA A 387 1.95 20.31 -21.85
CA ALA A 387 2.15 21.20 -20.70
C ALA A 387 1.19 20.90 -19.53
N MET A 388 -0.10 20.64 -19.79
CA MET A 388 -1.06 20.28 -18.73
C MET A 388 -0.65 19.00 -18.03
N ARG A 389 -0.30 17.95 -18.79
CA ARG A 389 0.16 16.68 -18.22
C ARG A 389 1.42 16.88 -17.38
N VAL A 390 2.41 17.59 -17.91
CA VAL A 390 3.67 17.85 -17.20
C VAL A 390 3.42 18.62 -15.91
N ILE A 391 2.59 19.67 -15.95
CA ILE A 391 2.24 20.48 -14.78
C ILE A 391 1.51 19.64 -13.72
N LEU A 392 0.45 18.91 -14.10
CA LEU A 392 -0.34 18.12 -13.16
C LEU A 392 0.50 17.04 -12.48
N ARG A 393 1.27 16.26 -13.26
CA ARG A 393 2.11 15.20 -12.73
C ARG A 393 3.22 15.76 -11.84
N SER A 394 3.90 16.80 -12.29
CA SER A 394 4.96 17.45 -11.51
C SER A 394 4.42 18.05 -10.22
N SER A 395 3.24 18.68 -10.26
CA SER A 395 2.60 19.23 -9.06
C SER A 395 2.26 18.15 -8.04
N ALA A 396 1.74 17.01 -8.48
CA ALA A 396 1.44 15.88 -7.58
C ALA A 396 2.72 15.30 -6.95
N VAL A 397 3.81 15.17 -7.71
CA VAL A 397 5.11 14.74 -7.18
C VAL A 397 5.65 15.75 -6.17
N VAL A 398 5.64 17.05 -6.49
CA VAL A 398 6.12 18.11 -5.58
C VAL A 398 5.29 18.17 -4.30
N ILE A 399 3.96 18.12 -4.39
CA ILE A 399 3.08 18.13 -3.22
C ILE A 399 3.36 16.93 -2.31
N THR A 400 3.45 15.73 -2.87
CA THR A 400 3.73 14.52 -2.07
C THR A 400 5.13 14.55 -1.46
N ALA A 401 6.13 15.08 -2.17
CA ALA A 401 7.47 15.29 -1.62
C ALA A 401 7.47 16.32 -0.47
N LEU A 402 6.76 17.44 -0.60
CA LEU A 402 6.64 18.44 0.48
C LEU A 402 5.98 17.83 1.72
N VAL A 403 4.91 17.06 1.56
CA VAL A 403 4.27 16.35 2.68
C VAL A 403 5.24 15.34 3.32
N ALA A 404 6.02 14.62 2.52
CA ALA A 404 7.02 13.68 3.02
C ALA A 404 8.15 14.36 3.80
N MET A 405 8.60 15.55 3.37
CA MET A 405 9.57 16.36 4.10
C MET A 405 8.99 16.92 5.41
N VAL A 406 7.68 17.14 5.45
CA VAL A 406 6.93 17.65 6.61
C VAL A 406 6.69 16.59 7.67
N LEU A 407 6.41 15.35 7.25
CA LEU A 407 6.06 14.26 8.14
C LEU A 407 6.92 13.02 7.84
N PRO A 408 8.25 13.05 8.06
CA PRO A 408 9.13 11.93 7.71
C PRO A 408 9.10 10.77 8.71
N PHE A 409 7.94 10.50 9.34
CA PHE A 409 7.78 9.49 10.37
C PHE A 409 7.36 8.16 9.77
N PHE A 410 8.34 7.32 9.43
CA PHE A 410 8.14 6.08 8.69
C PHE A 410 7.07 5.16 9.30
N SER A 411 7.18 4.83 10.59
CA SER A 411 6.22 3.94 11.28
C SER A 411 4.82 4.53 11.34
N ASP A 412 4.69 5.83 11.57
CA ASP A 412 3.39 6.46 11.78
C ASP A 412 2.64 6.65 10.47
N LEU A 413 3.37 6.96 9.39
CA LEU A 413 2.80 6.96 8.04
C LEU A 413 2.30 5.56 7.66
N MET A 414 3.11 4.52 7.88
CA MET A 414 2.70 3.14 7.62
C MET A 414 1.46 2.76 8.41
N GLY A 415 1.45 3.02 9.72
CA GLY A 415 0.30 2.70 10.55
C GLY A 415 -0.95 3.48 10.17
N LEU A 416 -0.83 4.77 9.86
CA LEU A 416 -1.97 5.60 9.45
C LEU A 416 -2.55 5.13 8.11
N ILE A 417 -1.71 4.98 7.08
CA ILE A 417 -2.15 4.56 5.74
C ILE A 417 -2.65 3.11 5.77
N GLY A 418 -1.99 2.26 6.55
CA GLY A 418 -2.41 0.90 6.88
C GLY A 418 -3.84 0.88 7.43
N ALA A 419 -4.12 1.75 8.39
CA ALA A 419 -5.40 1.86 9.07
C ALA A 419 -6.52 2.45 8.20
N VAL A 420 -6.30 3.62 7.59
CA VAL A 420 -7.39 4.37 6.94
C VAL A 420 -7.60 3.98 5.48
N ALA A 421 -6.61 3.36 4.84
CA ALA A 421 -6.62 3.13 3.40
C ALA A 421 -6.46 1.64 3.04
N PHE A 422 -5.41 0.97 3.51
CA PHE A 422 -5.22 -0.47 3.24
C PHE A 422 -6.27 -1.34 3.92
N THR A 423 -6.60 -1.06 5.18
CA THR A 423 -7.63 -1.80 5.91
C THR A 423 -8.94 -1.93 5.12
N PRO A 424 -9.59 -0.82 4.72
CA PRO A 424 -10.83 -0.90 3.97
C PRO A 424 -10.66 -1.56 2.59
N ILE A 425 -9.61 -1.23 1.84
CA ILE A 425 -9.39 -1.76 0.47
C ILE A 425 -9.09 -3.27 0.47
N THR A 426 -8.28 -3.73 1.41
CA THR A 426 -7.81 -5.12 1.44
C THR A 426 -8.78 -6.02 2.23
N PHE A 427 -9.22 -5.61 3.41
CA PHE A 427 -9.87 -6.52 4.35
C PHE A 427 -11.39 -6.31 4.51
N VAL A 428 -11.91 -5.13 4.18
CA VAL A 428 -13.34 -4.81 4.47
C VAL A 428 -14.18 -4.82 3.20
N LEU A 429 -13.76 -4.09 2.15
CA LEU A 429 -14.55 -3.93 0.94
C LEU A 429 -14.73 -5.23 0.15
N PRO A 430 -13.71 -6.09 -0.07
CA PRO A 430 -13.91 -7.32 -0.83
C PRO A 430 -14.93 -8.28 -0.17
N PRO A 431 -14.87 -8.56 1.15
CA PRO A 431 -15.91 -9.33 1.83
C PRO A 431 -17.30 -8.68 1.77
N LEU A 432 -17.40 -7.36 1.92
CA LEU A 432 -18.68 -6.65 1.81
C LEU A 432 -19.29 -6.80 0.42
N PHE A 433 -18.47 -6.69 -0.62
CA PHE A 433 -18.92 -6.90 -1.99
C PHE A 433 -19.37 -8.33 -2.18
N TRP A 434 -18.58 -9.30 -1.73
CA TRP A 434 -18.93 -10.71 -1.82
C TRP A 434 -20.24 -11.04 -1.12
N LEU A 435 -20.47 -10.52 0.11
CA LEU A 435 -21.72 -10.68 0.83
C LEU A 435 -22.93 -10.14 0.05
N LYS A 436 -22.78 -9.00 -0.63
CA LYS A 436 -23.88 -8.38 -1.38
C LYS A 436 -24.17 -9.11 -2.69
N VAL A 437 -23.12 -9.58 -3.34
CA VAL A 437 -23.15 -10.08 -4.71
C VAL A 437 -23.45 -11.58 -4.72
N LYS A 438 -22.72 -12.37 -3.93
CA LYS A 438 -22.85 -13.83 -3.86
C LYS A 438 -23.87 -14.31 -2.82
N GLN A 439 -24.17 -13.49 -1.83
CA GLN A 439 -25.08 -13.82 -0.72
C GLN A 439 -24.83 -15.22 -0.11
N PRO A 440 -23.57 -15.54 0.28
CA PRO A 440 -23.25 -16.83 0.85
C PRO A 440 -24.00 -17.04 2.18
N SER A 441 -24.15 -18.31 2.58
CA SER A 441 -24.81 -18.69 3.83
C SER A 441 -23.91 -19.58 4.70
N GLY A 442 -24.31 -19.80 5.96
CA GLY A 442 -23.58 -20.65 6.89
C GLY A 442 -22.20 -20.11 7.28
N ALA A 443 -21.18 -20.98 7.24
CA ALA A 443 -19.83 -20.71 7.74
C ALA A 443 -19.10 -19.61 6.95
N GLU A 444 -19.28 -19.56 5.63
CA GLU A 444 -18.65 -18.54 4.80
C GLU A 444 -19.16 -17.14 5.16
N ARG A 445 -20.48 -16.98 5.34
CA ARG A 445 -21.07 -15.72 5.78
C ARG A 445 -20.52 -15.28 7.14
N MET A 446 -20.38 -16.22 8.08
CA MET A 446 -19.81 -15.95 9.40
C MET A 446 -18.34 -15.52 9.31
N LEU A 447 -17.54 -16.21 8.48
CA LEU A 447 -16.15 -15.85 8.24
C LEU A 447 -16.01 -14.44 7.68
N LEU A 448 -16.83 -14.06 6.70
CA LEU A 448 -16.80 -12.73 6.09
C LEU A 448 -17.12 -11.63 7.11
N PHE A 449 -18.13 -11.82 7.95
CA PHE A 449 -18.42 -10.88 9.04
C PHE A 449 -17.30 -10.82 10.08
N ALA A 450 -16.67 -11.95 10.40
CA ALA A 450 -15.54 -11.99 11.32
C ALA A 450 -14.35 -11.20 10.77
N ILE A 451 -14.01 -11.37 9.49
CA ILE A 451 -12.95 -10.60 8.81
C ILE A 451 -13.28 -9.10 8.84
N ILE A 452 -14.48 -8.71 8.41
CA ILE A 452 -14.90 -7.30 8.40
C ILE A 452 -14.83 -6.68 9.80
N THR A 453 -15.32 -7.39 10.82
CA THR A 453 -15.38 -6.87 12.18
C THR A 453 -13.99 -6.78 12.79
N PHE A 454 -13.18 -7.84 12.69
CA PHE A 454 -11.83 -7.87 13.24
C PHE A 454 -10.95 -6.78 12.63
N PHE A 455 -10.85 -6.72 11.29
CA PHE A 455 -10.00 -5.74 10.63
C PHE A 455 -10.60 -4.34 10.67
N GLY A 456 -11.92 -4.18 10.65
CA GLY A 456 -12.57 -2.88 10.83
C GLY A 456 -12.26 -2.25 12.19
N LEU A 457 -12.32 -3.05 13.27
CA LEU A 457 -11.93 -2.60 14.61
C LEU A 457 -10.43 -2.37 14.72
N ALA A 458 -9.60 -3.30 14.21
CA ALA A 458 -8.15 -3.15 14.21
C ALA A 458 -7.70 -1.88 13.46
N GLY A 459 -8.28 -1.60 12.29
CA GLY A 459 -8.02 -0.38 11.53
C GLY A 459 -8.49 0.88 12.26
N ALA A 460 -9.66 0.87 12.90
CA ALA A 460 -10.12 2.01 13.69
C ALA A 460 -9.18 2.32 14.85
N PHE A 461 -8.75 1.30 15.60
CA PHE A 461 -7.78 1.48 16.68
C PHE A 461 -6.41 1.90 16.16
N ALA A 462 -5.95 1.31 15.06
CA ALA A 462 -4.69 1.68 14.43
C ALA A 462 -4.68 3.14 13.97
N ALA A 463 -5.79 3.65 13.43
CA ALA A 463 -5.90 5.05 13.04
C ALA A 463 -5.76 5.98 14.26
N ILE A 464 -6.35 5.62 15.40
CA ILE A 464 -6.23 6.38 16.65
C ILE A 464 -4.77 6.36 17.13
N GLY A 465 -4.14 5.18 17.16
CA GLY A 465 -2.73 5.01 17.54
C GLY A 465 -1.79 5.83 16.67
N ALA A 466 -1.89 5.65 15.35
CA ALA A 466 -1.07 6.34 14.38
C ALA A 466 -1.25 7.87 14.45
N THR A 467 -2.49 8.35 14.57
CA THR A 467 -2.76 9.80 14.65
C THR A 467 -2.15 10.42 15.91
N ARG A 468 -2.22 9.74 17.06
CA ARG A 468 -1.60 10.24 18.29
C ARG A 468 -0.07 10.27 18.16
N GLN A 469 0.55 9.18 17.71
CA GLN A 469 2.00 9.12 17.55
C GLN A 469 2.50 10.18 16.56
N LEU A 470 1.80 10.31 15.42
CA LEU A 470 2.10 11.33 14.43
C LEU A 470 1.99 12.75 15.01
N ALA A 471 0.97 13.03 15.82
CA ALA A 471 0.80 14.34 16.45
C ALA A 471 1.91 14.67 17.45
N ILE A 472 2.35 13.68 18.25
CA ILE A 472 3.45 13.84 19.20
C ILE A 472 4.77 14.07 18.45
N HIS A 473 5.13 13.15 17.55
CA HIS A 473 6.39 13.28 16.82
C HIS A 473 6.43 14.54 15.94
N ALA A 474 5.31 14.94 15.34
CA ALA A 474 5.24 16.20 14.59
C ALA A 474 5.40 17.45 15.48
N SER A 475 4.97 17.39 16.75
CA SER A 475 5.13 18.51 17.69
C SER A 475 6.58 18.69 18.16
N GLU A 476 7.36 17.61 18.17
CA GLU A 476 8.77 17.60 18.57
C GLU A 476 9.72 17.80 17.38
N TYR A 477 9.22 17.68 16.15
CA TYR A 477 10.04 17.75 14.95
C TYR A 477 10.51 19.16 14.63
N SER A 478 11.84 19.33 14.60
CA SER A 478 12.49 20.56 14.19
C SER A 478 12.98 20.46 12.74
N TRP A 479 12.48 21.37 11.92
CA TRP A 479 12.58 21.33 10.46
C TRP A 479 14.00 21.51 9.91
N PHE A 480 14.91 22.12 10.67
CA PHE A 480 16.19 22.64 10.16
C PHE A 480 17.37 22.50 11.15
N ILE A 481 17.31 21.57 12.10
CA ILE A 481 18.41 21.34 13.06
C ILE A 481 19.22 20.11 12.65
#